data_AF-A0A7W6KBN7-F1
#
_entry.id   AF-A0A7W6KBN7-F1
#
_cell.length_a   1.000
_cell.length_b   1.000
_cell.length_c   1.000
_cell.angle_alpha   90.00
_cell.angle_beta   90.00
_cell.angle_gamma   90.00
#
_symmetry.space_group_name_H-M   'P 1'
#
loop_
_entity.id
_entity.type
_entity.pdbx_description
1 polymer ?
#
loop_
_entity_poly.entity_id
_entity_poly.type
_entity_poly.pdbx_seq_one_letter_code
_entity_poly.pdbx_strand_id
1 'polypeptide(L)'
;MDNTLENKKKLFCQYFGQKVVCASISDKRTSLMHQTTFTYPDEFKNHCLVLKPLSSITDEDQDYILRDKTCNSMELVQEDKIGAFFHSDVYVTDYLRSKGYALPWMGLSVEKQIEYGWVKLEGQP
;
A
#
# COMPACT_ATOMS: atom_id res chain seq x y z
N MET A 1 -10.56 8.48 -9.63
CA MET A 1 -10.72 8.98 -8.25
C MET A 1 -9.84 10.21 -8.11
N ASP A 2 -10.33 11.27 -7.46
CA ASP A 2 -9.65 12.56 -7.45
C ASP A 2 -8.61 12.70 -6.33
N ASN A 3 -7.60 13.54 -6.55
CA ASN A 3 -6.57 13.87 -5.57
C ASN A 3 -7.13 14.80 -4.47
N THR A 4 -7.87 14.23 -3.51
CA THR A 4 -8.43 14.95 -2.37
C THR A 4 -7.82 14.45 -1.05
N LEU A 5 -7.78 15.33 -0.05
CA LEU A 5 -7.32 14.96 1.29
C LEU A 5 -8.17 13.84 1.91
N GLU A 6 -9.47 13.82 1.62
CA GLU A 6 -10.38 12.78 2.11
C GLU A 6 -10.05 11.41 1.51
N ASN A 7 -9.78 11.34 0.20
CA ASN A 7 -9.39 10.11 -0.47
C ASN A 7 -8.02 9.62 0.01
N LYS A 8 -7.08 10.55 0.21
CA LYS A 8 -5.78 10.25 0.83
C LYS A 8 -5.94 9.62 2.22
N LYS A 9 -6.79 10.19 3.07
CA LYS A 9 -7.08 9.64 4.41
C LYS A 9 -7.66 8.23 4.31
N LYS A 10 -8.61 8.00 3.42
CA LYS A 10 -9.22 6.68 3.19
C LYS A 10 -8.20 5.62 2.76
N LEU A 11 -7.25 5.99 1.89
CA LEU A 11 -6.11 5.12 1.52
C LEU A 11 -5.21 4.83 2.73
N PHE A 12 -4.81 5.87 3.48
CA PHE A 12 -3.99 5.72 4.67
C PHE A 12 -4.64 4.80 5.71
N CYS A 13 -5.98 4.85 5.84
CA CYS A 13 -6.71 3.96 6.72
C CYS A 13 -6.55 2.48 6.38
N GLN A 14 -6.25 2.13 5.13
CA GLN A 14 -6.02 0.73 4.73
C GLN A 14 -4.75 0.13 5.36
N TYR A 15 -3.84 0.99 5.83
CA TYR A 15 -2.57 0.61 6.45
C TYR A 15 -2.55 0.94 7.96
N PHE A 16 -3.68 1.36 8.54
CA PHE A 16 -3.74 1.60 9.98
C PHE A 16 -3.57 0.30 10.77
N GLY A 17 -2.86 0.40 11.91
CA GLY A 17 -2.55 -0.75 12.76
C GLY A 17 -1.46 -1.67 12.20
N GLN A 18 -0.87 -1.33 11.05
CA GLN A 18 0.20 -2.09 10.40
C GLN A 18 1.52 -1.32 10.53
N LYS A 19 2.65 -2.03 10.67
CA LYS A 19 3.98 -1.43 10.78
C LYS A 19 4.47 -0.94 9.42
N VAL A 20 3.90 0.17 8.97
CA VAL A 20 4.25 0.80 7.69
C VAL A 20 5.02 2.07 7.94
N VAL A 21 5.96 2.38 7.05
CA VAL A 21 6.76 3.59 7.15
C VAL A 21 5.99 4.77 6.56
N CYS A 22 6.00 5.90 7.26
CA CYS A 22 5.51 7.18 6.77
C CYS A 22 6.66 8.19 6.76
N ALA A 23 6.72 9.02 5.73
CA ALA A 23 7.66 10.14 5.65
C ALA A 23 6.89 11.47 5.68
N SER A 24 7.39 12.43 6.46
CA SER A 24 6.94 13.82 6.35
C SER A 24 7.71 14.53 5.24
N ILE A 25 7.01 15.34 4.46
CA ILE A 25 7.56 16.20 3.41
C ILE A 25 8.30 17.39 4.05
N SER A 26 7.85 17.84 5.25
CA SER A 26 8.44 19.00 5.95
C SER A 26 9.60 18.63 6.88
N ASP A 27 9.64 17.38 7.34
CA ASP A 27 10.68 16.87 8.23
C ASP A 27 11.14 15.53 7.66
N LYS A 28 12.45 15.35 7.40
CA LYS A 28 13.02 14.09 6.88
C LYS A 28 12.97 12.92 7.88
N ARG A 29 12.00 12.93 8.80
CA ARG A 29 11.79 11.92 9.81
C ARG A 29 10.86 10.85 9.26
N THR A 30 11.32 9.63 9.41
CA THR A 30 10.62 8.41 9.06
C THR A 30 9.91 7.91 10.32
N SER A 31 8.59 7.83 10.29
CA SER A 31 7.76 7.39 11.42
C SER A 31 7.06 6.08 11.08
N LEU A 32 6.91 5.18 12.04
CA LEU A 32 6.06 4.00 11.86
C LEU A 32 4.59 4.37 12.10
N MET A 33 3.76 4.10 11.11
CA MET A 33 2.31 4.19 11.22
C MET A 33 1.84 3.17 12.25
N HIS A 34 1.20 3.65 13.31
CA HIS A 34 0.46 2.86 14.28
C HIS A 34 -0.85 3.60 14.51
N GLN A 35 -1.88 2.89 14.98
CA GLN A 35 -3.20 3.50 15.26
C GLN A 35 -3.10 4.76 16.15
N THR A 36 -2.03 4.87 16.94
CA THR A 36 -1.78 5.94 17.91
C THR A 36 -0.97 7.13 17.38
N THR A 37 -0.39 7.07 16.16
CA THR A 37 0.59 8.09 15.73
C THR A 37 -0.03 9.38 15.20
N PHE A 38 -1.29 9.37 14.78
CA PHE A 38 -1.94 10.54 14.15
C PHE A 38 -2.99 11.12 15.10
N THR A 39 -2.58 12.12 15.88
CA THR A 39 -3.47 12.85 16.81
C THR A 39 -4.25 13.97 16.12
N TYR A 40 -3.80 14.46 14.95
CA TYR A 40 -4.43 15.60 14.27
C TYR A 40 -4.80 15.33 12.79
N PRO A 41 -5.97 15.80 12.32
CA PRO A 41 -6.46 15.60 10.95
C PRO A 41 -5.59 16.21 9.83
N ASP A 42 -4.73 17.17 10.16
CA ASP A 42 -3.91 17.93 9.20
C ASP A 42 -2.56 17.27 8.90
N GLU A 43 -2.16 16.29 9.71
CA GLU A 43 -0.86 15.60 9.57
C GLU A 43 -0.76 14.90 8.20
N PHE A 44 -1.86 14.34 7.68
CA PHE A 44 -1.86 13.67 6.36
C PHE A 44 -1.47 14.56 5.19
N LYS A 45 -1.62 15.89 5.30
CA LYS A 45 -1.34 16.79 4.19
C LYS A 45 0.12 16.71 3.75
N ASN A 46 1.02 16.59 4.73
CA ASN A 46 2.46 16.57 4.50
C ASN A 46 3.08 15.18 4.64
N HIS A 47 2.30 14.10 4.74
CA HIS A 47 2.85 12.74 4.88
C HIS A 47 2.60 11.90 3.64
N CYS A 48 3.52 10.99 3.33
CA CYS A 48 3.32 9.90 2.36
C CYS A 48 3.62 8.55 3.01
N LEU A 49 2.98 7.49 2.51
CA LEU A 49 3.31 6.11 2.89
C LEU A 49 4.55 5.67 2.10
N VAL A 50 5.56 5.15 2.78
CA VAL A 50 6.69 4.48 2.15
C VAL A 50 6.40 2.98 2.15
N LEU A 51 6.18 2.44 0.96
CA LEU A 51 5.70 1.07 0.74
C LEU A 51 6.68 0.29 -0.14
N LYS A 52 6.69 -1.03 0.00
CA LYS A 52 7.47 -1.93 -0.84
C LYS A 52 6.83 -2.07 -2.22
N PRO A 53 7.61 -2.09 -3.31
CA PRO A 53 7.07 -2.44 -4.62
C PRO A 53 6.65 -3.91 -4.66
N LEU A 54 5.67 -4.25 -5.51
CA LEU A 54 5.26 -5.66 -5.67
C LEU A 54 6.35 -6.53 -6.30
N SER A 55 7.29 -5.92 -7.03
CA SER A 55 8.48 -6.60 -7.52
C SER A 55 9.44 -7.06 -6.42
N SER A 56 9.28 -6.59 -5.17
CA SER A 56 10.07 -7.03 -4.03
C SER A 56 9.37 -8.09 -3.16
N ILE A 57 8.30 -8.74 -3.66
CA ILE A 57 7.66 -9.85 -2.95
C ILE A 57 8.67 -11.00 -2.82
N THR A 58 8.83 -11.51 -1.60
CA THR A 58 9.74 -12.62 -1.31
C THR A 58 9.13 -13.98 -1.63
N ASP A 59 9.95 -15.01 -1.78
CA ASP A 59 9.48 -16.38 -2.00
C ASP A 59 8.56 -16.87 -0.87
N GLU A 60 8.78 -16.44 0.37
CA GLU A 60 7.91 -16.78 1.50
C GLU A 60 6.54 -16.09 1.41
N ASP A 61 6.50 -14.83 1.01
CA ASP A 61 5.26 -14.11 0.80
C ASP A 61 4.49 -14.71 -0.39
N GLN A 62 5.18 -15.13 -1.46
CA GLN A 62 4.57 -15.87 -2.57
C GLN A 62 4.00 -17.22 -2.12
N ASP A 63 4.76 -18.00 -1.35
CA ASP A 63 4.30 -19.29 -0.82
C ASP A 63 3.07 -19.11 0.08
N TYR A 64 3.00 -18.04 0.88
CA TYR A 64 1.80 -17.72 1.66
C TYR A 64 0.59 -17.45 0.76
N ILE A 65 0.76 -16.63 -0.28
CA ILE A 65 -0.30 -16.29 -1.25
C ILE A 65 -0.76 -17.54 -2.00
N LEU A 66 0.17 -18.45 -2.34
CA LEU A 66 -0.12 -19.68 -3.08
C LEU A 66 -0.68 -20.81 -2.20
N ARG A 67 -0.40 -20.82 -0.89
CA ARG A 67 -0.92 -21.82 0.05
C ARG A 67 -2.40 -21.63 0.36
N ASP A 68 -2.92 -20.43 0.19
CA ASP A 68 -4.35 -20.14 0.30
C ASP A 68 -5.10 -20.67 -0.94
N LYS A 69 -5.10 -22.01 -1.10
CA LYS A 69 -5.55 -22.77 -2.26
C LYS A 69 -7.06 -22.72 -2.52
N THR A 70 -7.81 -21.84 -1.88
CA THR A 70 -9.15 -21.45 -2.33
C THR A 70 -9.12 -20.48 -3.51
N CYS A 71 -7.96 -19.87 -3.79
CA CYS A 71 -7.81 -18.95 -4.91
C CYS A 71 -7.38 -19.69 -6.18
N ASN A 72 -8.34 -19.98 -7.06
CA ASN A 72 -8.15 -20.61 -8.38
C ASN A 72 -7.50 -19.65 -9.42
N SER A 73 -6.50 -18.84 -9.02
CA SER A 73 -5.93 -17.77 -9.83
C SER A 73 -4.40 -17.87 -9.93
N MET A 74 -3.88 -19.01 -10.37
CA MET A 74 -2.52 -19.09 -10.89
C MET A 74 -2.44 -18.40 -12.25
N GLU A 75 -2.42 -17.06 -12.24
CA GLU A 75 -1.81 -16.25 -13.30
C GLU A 75 -1.01 -15.10 -12.65
N LEU A 76 -0.22 -15.43 -11.63
CA LEU A 76 0.78 -14.55 -11.05
C LEU A 76 2.06 -14.66 -11.89
N VAL A 77 2.21 -13.85 -12.94
CA VAL A 77 3.46 -13.17 -13.39
C VAL A 77 3.07 -12.26 -14.57
N GLN A 78 2.75 -10.99 -14.30
CA GLN A 78 2.96 -9.83 -15.18
C GLN A 78 2.37 -8.59 -14.48
N GLU A 79 3.21 -7.55 -14.31
CA GLU A 79 2.87 -6.30 -13.60
C GLU A 79 1.58 -5.64 -14.10
N ASP A 80 1.22 -5.87 -15.38
CA ASP A 80 0.05 -5.28 -16.03
C ASP A 80 -1.31 -5.93 -15.68
N LYS A 81 -1.33 -7.15 -15.12
CA LYS A 81 -2.59 -7.85 -14.77
C LYS A 81 -2.97 -7.74 -13.29
N ILE A 82 -2.04 -7.35 -12.44
CA ILE A 82 -2.20 -7.28 -10.98
C ILE A 82 -3.35 -6.34 -10.57
N GLY A 83 -3.59 -5.28 -11.33
CA GLY A 83 -4.67 -4.31 -11.06
C GLY A 83 -6.09 -4.88 -11.12
N ALA A 84 -6.31 -5.97 -11.86
CA ALA A 84 -7.63 -6.58 -12.04
C ALA A 84 -7.89 -7.76 -11.09
N PHE A 85 -6.86 -8.44 -10.60
CA PHE A 85 -7.00 -9.69 -9.83
C PHE A 85 -7.27 -9.49 -8.33
N PHE A 86 -6.83 -8.38 -7.72
CA PHE A 86 -7.06 -8.13 -6.29
C PHE A 86 -8.50 -7.73 -5.92
N HIS A 87 -9.42 -7.72 -6.88
CA HIS A 87 -10.83 -7.42 -6.59
C HIS A 87 -11.56 -8.54 -5.84
N SER A 88 -11.04 -9.77 -5.82
CA SER A 88 -11.77 -10.92 -5.26
C SER A 88 -11.26 -11.46 -3.93
N ASP A 89 -10.00 -11.23 -3.55
CA ASP A 89 -9.42 -11.86 -2.36
C ASP A 89 -8.97 -10.85 -1.31
N VAL A 90 -9.89 -10.57 -0.39
CA VAL A 90 -9.70 -9.66 0.75
C VAL A 90 -8.51 -10.12 1.60
N TYR A 91 -8.29 -11.43 1.73
CA TYR A 91 -7.24 -12.00 2.57
C TYR A 91 -5.83 -11.74 2.02
N VAL A 92 -5.62 -11.97 0.72
CA VAL A 92 -4.34 -11.69 0.06
C VAL A 92 -4.03 -10.19 0.10
N THR A 93 -5.05 -9.37 -0.14
CA THR A 93 -4.91 -7.92 -0.16
C THR A 93 -4.54 -7.39 1.23
N ASP A 94 -5.23 -7.84 2.28
CA ASP A 94 -4.93 -7.42 3.65
C ASP A 94 -3.58 -7.95 4.15
N TYR A 95 -3.19 -9.17 3.74
CA TYR A 95 -1.86 -9.71 4.01
C TYR A 95 -0.77 -8.82 3.40
N LEU A 96 -0.86 -8.52 2.10
CA LEU A 96 0.12 -7.69 1.40
C LEU A 96 0.20 -6.28 2.00
N ARG A 97 -0.94 -5.68 2.38
CA ARG A 97 -0.94 -4.40 3.11
C ARG A 97 -0.20 -4.52 4.43
N SER A 98 -0.49 -5.55 5.22
CA SER A 98 0.14 -5.78 6.53
C SER A 98 1.66 -5.91 6.46
N LYS A 99 2.18 -6.35 5.30
CA LYS A 99 3.61 -6.44 5.00
C LYS A 99 4.22 -5.16 4.43
N GLY A 100 3.38 -4.16 4.16
CA GLY A 100 3.76 -2.85 3.65
C GLY A 100 3.94 -2.79 2.13
N TYR A 101 3.32 -3.67 1.35
CA TYR A 101 3.36 -3.59 -0.11
C TYR A 101 2.42 -2.52 -0.67
N ALA A 102 2.85 -1.87 -1.74
CA ALA A 102 2.03 -0.91 -2.49
C ALA A 102 1.00 -1.64 -3.35
N LEU A 103 -0.27 -1.30 -3.20
CA LEU A 103 -1.37 -1.91 -3.95
C LEU A 103 -2.26 -0.86 -4.62
N PRO A 104 -2.87 -1.20 -5.77
CA PRO A 104 -3.95 -0.40 -6.34
C PRO A 104 -5.10 -0.21 -5.36
N TRP A 105 -5.79 0.92 -5.43
CA TRP A 105 -6.90 1.23 -4.53
C TRP A 105 -8.00 2.00 -5.24
N MET A 106 -9.24 1.48 -5.22
CA MET A 106 -10.42 2.15 -5.79
C MET A 106 -10.23 2.63 -7.24
N GLY A 107 -9.58 1.80 -8.07
CA GLY A 107 -9.28 2.13 -9.48
C GLY A 107 -8.10 3.10 -9.67
N LEU A 108 -7.37 3.47 -8.61
CA LEU A 108 -6.08 4.16 -8.69
C LEU A 108 -4.95 3.15 -8.75
N SER A 109 -4.16 3.20 -9.82
CA SER A 109 -2.90 2.47 -9.92
C SER A 109 -1.87 3.02 -8.92
N VAL A 110 -0.83 2.23 -8.63
CA VAL A 110 0.24 2.65 -7.70
C VAL A 110 0.97 3.87 -8.26
N GLU A 111 1.18 3.94 -9.56
CA GLU A 111 1.83 5.06 -10.24
C GLU A 111 1.05 6.36 -10.03
N LYS A 112 -0.29 6.32 -10.11
CA LYS A 112 -1.13 7.47 -9.79
C LYS A 112 -1.10 7.84 -8.31
N GLN A 113 -1.01 6.87 -7.41
CA GLN A 113 -0.85 7.14 -5.98
C GLN A 113 0.50 7.82 -5.67
N ILE A 114 1.56 7.47 -6.41
CA ILE A 114 2.88 8.12 -6.35
C ILE A 114 2.82 9.54 -6.93
N GLU A 115 2.19 9.72 -8.09
CA GLU A 115 1.99 11.04 -8.71
C GLU A 115 1.24 12.00 -7.78
N TYR A 116 0.27 11.51 -7.01
CA TYR A 116 -0.44 12.30 -6.01
C TYR A 116 0.37 12.58 -4.73
N GLY A 117 1.57 11.99 -4.59
CA GLY A 117 2.40 12.09 -3.41
C GLY A 117 1.80 11.38 -2.19
N TRP A 118 0.92 10.40 -2.41
CA TRP A 118 0.31 9.62 -1.34
C TRP A 118 1.20 8.44 -0.93
N VAL A 119 1.89 7.86 -1.91
CA VAL A 119 2.79 6.72 -1.75
C VAL A 119 4.18 7.07 -2.29
N LYS A 120 5.23 6.55 -1.66
CA LYS A 120 6.61 6.49 -2.15
C LYS A 120 7.07 5.04 -2.09
N LEU A 121 7.76 4.54 -3.11
CA LEU A 121 8.29 3.18 -3.06
C LEU A 121 9.64 3.14 -2.33
N GLU A 122 9.83 2.10 -1.52
CA GLU A 122 11.10 1.82 -0.87
C GLU A 122 12.18 1.57 -1.94
N GLY A 123 13.34 2.20 -1.79
CA GLY A 123 14.43 2.11 -2.77
C GLY A 123 14.31 3.05 -3.98
N GLN A 124 13.21 3.80 -4.13
CA GLN A 124 13.17 4.92 -5.09
C GLN A 124 13.83 6.17 -4.48
N PRO A 125 14.67 6.89 -5.26
CA PRO A 125 15.35 8.11 -4.79
C PRO A 125 14.36 9.16 -4.24
#